data_AF-A0A7S4IB15-F1
#
_entry.id   AF-A0A7S4IB15-F1
#
_cell.length_a   1.000
_cell.length_b   1.000
_cell.length_c   1.000
_cell.angle_alpha   90.00
_cell.angle_beta   90.00
_cell.angle_gamma   90.00
#
_symmetry.space_group_name_H-M   'P 1'
#
loop_
_entity.id
_entity.type
_entity.pdbx_description
1 polymer ?
#
loop_
_entity_poly.entity_id
_entity_poly.type
_entity_poly.pdbx_seq_one_letter_code
_entity_poly.pdbx_strand_id
1 'polypeptide(L)'
;MSEKSPVVVQGTAVASPYDHASGVQPAELQDSSGEFTRGEKQEVRCRDPIFAILLYANVGAIAAVVGAYGTKEFEDAVSGASDLSGYLYAALVTGSFSIVFSALGLSVMMACPETLIKTSLIFVVIMSGVWAALAFWAGNIIAGVIGIVFFLLMCCYARAVWSRIPFATVNLVTAITAVKKNCGIIPNAYFMVAVAFGWSLLWTVAFLEIWERTSTCTTNSDGKDVCSPNYGYLFLLFVSYFFTHQVIQNTIHTTTAGVVGTWWFAPEEAGSCCSPAVKDSMCRSLTTSFGSICFGSLVVAIIQALRQLANTARANDDGNAILLCIAECLLDCLASIVEYFNKWAYIYVGLYGYSYMEAGKNVFTLFKNRGWEAIIADDLVSNTLFFVSVCVGLLSGAVGVGLAVSTDWFNPADDVDGKVACFV
;
A
#
# COMPACT_ATOMS: atom_id res chain seq x y z
N MET A 1 -6.00 -37.48 -5.01
CA MET A 1 -7.34 -37.01 -4.66
C MET A 1 -7.53 -35.71 -5.43
N SER A 2 -8.29 -35.72 -6.53
CA SER A 2 -8.41 -34.56 -7.42
C SER A 2 -9.19 -33.47 -6.68
N GLU A 3 -8.48 -32.47 -6.19
CA GLU A 3 -9.05 -31.28 -5.53
C GLU A 3 -9.92 -30.55 -6.55
N LYS A 4 -11.23 -30.77 -6.46
CA LYS A 4 -12.21 -30.11 -7.32
C LYS A 4 -12.18 -28.64 -6.91
N SER A 5 -11.68 -27.78 -7.79
CA SER A 5 -11.68 -26.34 -7.58
C SER A 5 -13.09 -25.85 -7.20
N PRO A 6 -13.23 -24.93 -6.24
CA PRO A 6 -14.54 -24.46 -5.82
C PRO A 6 -15.26 -23.80 -7.00
N VAL A 7 -16.51 -24.21 -7.25
CA VAL A 7 -17.34 -23.64 -8.32
C VAL A 7 -17.86 -22.28 -7.84
N VAL A 8 -17.36 -21.20 -8.44
CA VAL A 8 -17.81 -19.84 -8.17
C VAL A 8 -19.07 -19.56 -8.99
N VAL A 9 -20.21 -19.37 -8.32
CA VAL A 9 -21.46 -18.91 -8.94
C VAL A 9 -21.52 -17.39 -8.80
N GLN A 10 -21.67 -16.67 -9.92
CA GLN A 10 -21.75 -15.21 -9.93
C GLN A 10 -23.00 -14.72 -9.19
N GLY A 11 -22.85 -13.67 -8.38
CA GLY A 11 -23.97 -13.03 -7.68
C GLY A 11 -24.43 -13.72 -6.39
N THR A 12 -23.89 -14.90 -6.06
CA THR A 12 -24.19 -15.61 -4.80
C THR A 12 -23.00 -15.52 -3.84
N ALA A 13 -23.23 -14.95 -2.66
CA ALA A 13 -22.22 -14.92 -1.61
C ALA A 13 -21.82 -16.34 -1.20
N VAL A 14 -20.53 -16.54 -0.91
CA VAL A 14 -20.03 -17.81 -0.37
C VAL A 14 -20.58 -17.96 1.04
N ALA A 15 -21.42 -18.96 1.28
CA ALA A 15 -21.86 -19.29 2.63
C ALA A 15 -20.63 -19.67 3.48
N SER A 16 -20.54 -19.15 4.70
CA SER A 16 -19.47 -19.54 5.63
C SER A 16 -19.65 -21.04 5.92
N PRO A 17 -18.62 -21.89 5.71
CA PRO A 17 -18.69 -23.30 6.10
C PRO A 17 -18.87 -23.51 7.62
N TYR A 18 -18.78 -22.42 8.40
CA TYR A 18 -18.86 -22.40 9.85
C TYR A 18 -20.26 -22.08 10.40
N ASP A 19 -21.25 -21.86 9.55
CA ASP A 19 -22.67 -21.74 9.95
C ASP A 19 -23.29 -23.07 10.43
N HIS A 20 -22.50 -24.12 10.60
CA HIS A 20 -22.92 -25.40 11.16
C HIS A 20 -22.86 -25.43 12.70
N ALA A 21 -23.58 -24.53 13.37
CA ALA A 21 -23.81 -24.66 14.82
C ALA A 21 -25.03 -23.88 15.34
N SER A 22 -26.14 -23.93 14.61
CA SER A 22 -27.46 -23.89 15.25
C SER A 22 -28.45 -24.55 14.28
N GLY A 23 -29.20 -25.55 14.74
CA GLY A 23 -30.29 -26.19 14.01
C GLY A 23 -31.49 -25.27 13.76
N VAL A 24 -31.20 -24.00 13.50
CA VAL A 24 -32.10 -22.98 13.01
C VAL A 24 -31.99 -23.12 11.48
N GLN A 25 -33.02 -23.69 10.85
CA GLN A 25 -33.36 -23.34 9.45
C GLN A 25 -33.10 -21.85 9.30
N PRO A 26 -32.49 -21.33 8.22
CA PRO A 26 -32.12 -19.92 8.12
C PRO A 26 -33.32 -19.11 8.54
N ALA A 27 -33.32 -18.68 9.80
CA ALA A 27 -34.35 -17.82 10.30
C ALA A 27 -34.04 -16.59 9.46
N GLU A 28 -35.00 -16.22 8.64
CA GLU A 28 -35.31 -14.82 8.49
C GLU A 28 -35.07 -14.19 9.87
N LEU A 29 -33.90 -13.59 10.02
CA LEU A 29 -33.67 -12.52 10.96
C LEU A 29 -34.60 -11.42 10.45
N GLN A 30 -35.90 -11.59 10.72
CA GLN A 30 -36.81 -10.50 10.98
C GLN A 30 -36.29 -9.83 12.26
N ASP A 31 -35.18 -9.13 12.12
CA ASP A 31 -35.06 -7.89 12.85
C ASP A 31 -36.08 -6.95 12.22
N SER A 32 -37.03 -6.49 13.03
CA SER A 32 -38.13 -5.60 12.69
C SER A 32 -37.69 -4.19 12.20
N SER A 33 -36.45 -4.05 11.74
CA SER A 33 -35.93 -2.92 10.96
C SER A 33 -34.62 -3.25 10.20
N GLY A 34 -34.24 -4.53 10.08
CA GLY A 34 -32.91 -4.99 9.63
C GLY A 34 -32.81 -5.28 8.14
N GLU A 35 -33.27 -4.38 7.28
CA GLU A 35 -32.99 -4.46 5.85
C GLU A 35 -31.48 -4.23 5.66
N PHE A 36 -30.74 -5.21 5.14
CA PHE A 36 -29.45 -4.93 4.50
C PHE A 36 -29.75 -3.99 3.33
N THR A 37 -29.73 -2.68 3.59
CA THR A 37 -29.91 -1.68 2.55
C THR A 37 -28.68 -1.76 1.65
N ARG A 38 -28.82 -2.49 0.55
CA ARG A 38 -27.93 -2.42 -0.60
C ARG A 38 -27.68 -0.94 -0.86
N GLY A 39 -26.41 -0.53 -0.94
CA GLY A 39 -26.08 0.87 -1.25
C GLY A 39 -26.83 1.30 -2.50
N GLU A 40 -27.41 2.48 -2.46
CA GLU A 40 -28.10 3.05 -3.62
C GLU A 40 -27.07 3.72 -4.52
N LYS A 41 -27.13 3.42 -5.81
CA LYS A 41 -26.26 4.05 -6.82
C LYS A 41 -26.56 5.54 -6.82
N GLN A 42 -25.56 6.34 -6.47
CA GLN A 42 -25.70 7.78 -6.37
C GLN A 42 -25.67 8.44 -7.76
N GLU A 43 -26.30 9.61 -7.88
CA GLU A 43 -26.23 10.42 -9.10
C GLU A 43 -24.79 10.80 -9.44
N VAL A 44 -24.51 10.90 -10.74
CA VAL A 44 -23.19 11.23 -11.26
C VAL A 44 -22.89 12.70 -11.01
N ARG A 45 -22.13 12.99 -9.95
CA ARG A 45 -21.68 14.34 -9.58
C ARG A 45 -20.23 14.31 -9.13
N CYS A 46 -19.46 15.36 -9.42
CA CYS A 46 -18.13 15.55 -8.86
C CYS A 46 -18.23 15.74 -7.34
N ARG A 47 -17.76 14.75 -6.58
CA ARG A 47 -17.70 14.78 -5.13
C ARG A 47 -16.37 15.40 -4.69
N ASP A 48 -16.44 16.26 -3.66
CA ASP A 48 -15.29 16.85 -2.96
C ASP A 48 -14.19 17.48 -3.86
N PRO A 49 -14.53 18.35 -4.82
CA PRO A 49 -13.58 18.83 -5.85
C PRO A 49 -12.40 19.62 -5.29
N ILE A 50 -12.53 20.19 -4.09
CA ILE A 50 -11.47 20.97 -3.43
C ILE A 50 -10.21 20.13 -3.22
N PHE A 51 -10.34 18.86 -2.85
CA PHE A 51 -9.18 17.98 -2.63
C PHE A 51 -8.53 17.51 -3.93
N ALA A 52 -9.29 17.43 -5.02
CA ALA A 52 -8.74 17.21 -6.35
C ALA A 52 -7.88 18.41 -6.78
N ILE A 53 -8.39 19.63 -6.59
CA ILE A 53 -7.63 20.88 -6.87
C ILE A 53 -6.35 20.92 -6.04
N LEU A 54 -6.42 20.53 -4.76
CA LEU A 54 -5.26 20.47 -3.88
C LEU A 54 -4.18 19.52 -4.42
N LEU A 55 -4.56 18.35 -4.93
CA LEU A 55 -3.60 17.43 -5.55
C LEU A 55 -2.97 18.03 -6.81
N TYR A 56 -3.77 18.63 -7.70
CA TYR A 56 -3.22 19.26 -8.90
C TYR A 56 -2.29 20.43 -8.56
N ALA A 57 -2.61 21.20 -7.53
CA ALA A 57 -1.72 22.24 -7.01
C ALA A 57 -0.41 21.65 -6.46
N ASN A 58 -0.48 20.54 -5.72
CA ASN A 58 0.69 19.83 -5.21
C ASN A 58 1.61 19.32 -6.34
N VAL A 59 1.03 18.63 -7.33
CA VAL A 59 1.77 18.12 -8.51
C VAL A 59 2.38 19.27 -9.31
N GLY A 60 1.61 20.35 -9.51
CA GLY A 60 2.09 21.55 -10.18
C GLY A 60 3.23 22.25 -9.45
N ALA A 61 3.18 22.32 -8.12
CA ALA A 61 4.24 22.92 -7.30
C ALA A 61 5.55 22.14 -7.41
N ILE A 62 5.52 20.80 -7.30
CA ILE A 62 6.71 19.96 -7.46
C ILE A 62 7.26 20.04 -8.89
N ALA A 63 6.39 19.98 -9.90
CA ALA A 63 6.80 20.12 -11.28
C ALA A 63 7.43 21.50 -11.57
N ALA A 64 6.93 22.57 -10.93
CA ALA A 64 7.51 23.91 -11.05
C ALA A 64 8.89 24.01 -10.40
N VAL A 65 9.11 23.36 -9.25
CA VAL A 65 10.43 23.29 -8.60
C VAL A 65 11.43 22.56 -9.50
N VAL A 66 11.07 21.39 -10.02
CA VAL A 66 11.92 20.62 -10.94
C VAL A 66 12.19 21.42 -12.23
N GLY A 67 11.18 22.10 -12.78
CA GLY A 67 11.34 22.90 -14.00
C GLY A 67 12.19 24.16 -13.80
N ALA A 68 12.12 24.80 -12.64
CA ALA A 68 12.88 26.02 -12.35
C ALA A 68 14.34 25.74 -11.95
N TYR A 69 14.57 24.66 -11.22
CA TYR A 69 15.87 24.38 -10.57
C TYR A 69 16.50 23.09 -11.08
N GLY A 70 15.73 22.00 -11.15
CA GLY A 70 16.21 20.67 -11.53
C GLY A 70 16.62 20.46 -12.99
N THR A 71 16.50 21.46 -13.87
CA THR A 71 16.83 21.27 -15.31
C THR A 71 18.31 21.09 -15.57
N LYS A 72 19.18 21.79 -14.80
CA LYS A 72 20.64 21.64 -14.94
C LYS A 72 21.13 20.33 -14.36
N GLU A 73 20.69 19.98 -13.15
CA GLU A 73 21.05 18.71 -12.52
C GLU A 73 20.53 17.51 -13.30
N PHE A 74 19.33 17.61 -13.89
CA PHE A 74 18.79 16.56 -14.77
C PHE A 74 19.60 16.43 -16.06
N GLU A 75 20.02 17.53 -16.67
CA GLU A 75 20.88 17.52 -17.86
C GLU A 75 22.27 16.93 -17.55
N ASP A 76 22.84 17.25 -16.39
CA ASP A 76 24.10 16.70 -15.89
C ASP A 76 23.96 15.21 -15.51
N ALA A 77 22.81 14.78 -14.97
CA ALA A 77 22.53 13.38 -14.67
C ALA A 77 22.32 12.53 -15.93
N VAL A 78 21.68 13.07 -16.96
CA VAL A 78 21.49 12.38 -18.25
C VAL A 78 22.80 12.32 -19.04
N SER A 79 23.65 13.34 -18.93
CA SER A 79 24.97 13.36 -19.60
C SER A 79 26.05 12.55 -18.87
N GLY A 80 25.75 12.02 -17.67
CA GLY A 80 26.64 11.17 -16.89
C GLY A 80 27.74 11.92 -16.13
N ALA A 81 27.52 13.22 -15.86
CA ALA A 81 28.49 14.10 -15.22
C ALA A 81 28.28 14.26 -13.70
N SER A 82 27.22 13.69 -13.12
CA SER A 82 26.86 13.84 -11.69
C SER A 82 26.60 12.51 -10.97
N ASP A 83 26.76 12.48 -9.64
CA ASP A 83 26.45 11.32 -8.78
C ASP A 83 24.96 10.91 -8.84
N LEU A 84 24.09 11.86 -9.24
CA LEU A 84 22.67 11.63 -9.49
C LEU A 84 22.42 10.65 -10.65
N SER A 85 23.36 10.53 -11.60
CA SER A 85 23.27 9.60 -12.74
C SER A 85 23.27 8.13 -12.29
N GLY A 86 24.11 7.78 -11.30
CA GLY A 86 24.19 6.44 -10.75
C GLY A 86 22.92 6.03 -10.01
N TYR A 87 22.36 6.96 -9.21
CA TYR A 87 21.07 6.76 -8.54
C TYR A 87 19.93 6.55 -9.54
N LEU A 88 19.81 7.41 -10.55
CA LEU A 88 18.76 7.31 -11.56
C LEU A 88 18.85 6.00 -12.35
N TYR A 89 20.05 5.58 -12.73
CA TYR A 89 20.27 4.30 -13.41
C TYR A 89 19.90 3.12 -12.52
N ALA A 90 20.35 3.11 -11.26
CA ALA A 90 20.01 2.07 -10.31
C ALA A 90 18.49 1.98 -10.06
N ALA A 91 17.81 3.13 -9.92
CA ALA A 91 16.36 3.20 -9.74
C ALA A 91 15.61 2.67 -10.98
N LEU A 92 16.04 3.01 -12.19
CA LEU A 92 15.44 2.51 -13.44
C LEU A 92 15.60 1.00 -13.61
N VAL A 93 16.80 0.48 -13.36
CA VAL A 93 17.07 -0.95 -13.48
C VAL A 93 16.28 -1.71 -12.42
N THR A 94 16.43 -1.38 -11.13
CA THR A 94 15.72 -2.07 -10.04
C THR A 94 14.20 -1.93 -10.18
N GLY A 95 13.69 -0.77 -10.59
CA GLY A 95 12.28 -0.54 -10.87
C GLY A 95 11.75 -1.43 -11.99
N SER A 96 12.49 -1.57 -13.09
CA SER A 96 12.11 -2.44 -14.22
C SER A 96 12.05 -3.91 -13.81
N PHE A 97 13.04 -4.42 -13.09
CA PHE A 97 13.04 -5.79 -12.55
C PHE A 97 11.91 -6.00 -11.53
N SER A 98 11.60 -5.00 -10.70
CA SER A 98 10.50 -5.06 -9.74
C SER A 98 9.14 -5.24 -10.44
N ILE A 99 8.91 -4.56 -11.56
CA ILE A 99 7.68 -4.72 -12.35
C ILE A 99 7.59 -6.16 -12.90
N VAL A 100 8.69 -6.73 -13.39
CA VAL A 100 8.74 -8.11 -13.89
C VAL A 100 8.47 -9.12 -12.77
N PHE A 101 9.11 -8.97 -11.61
CA PHE A 101 8.87 -9.85 -10.46
C PHE A 101 7.45 -9.71 -9.92
N SER A 102 6.88 -8.50 -9.92
CA SER A 102 5.47 -8.27 -9.56
C SER A 102 4.51 -8.99 -10.52
N ALA A 103 4.79 -8.96 -11.83
CA ALA A 103 4.00 -9.70 -12.84
C ALA A 103 4.09 -11.22 -12.67
N LEU A 104 5.26 -11.73 -12.31
CA LEU A 104 5.43 -13.13 -11.96
C LEU A 104 4.65 -13.47 -10.68
N GLY A 105 4.76 -12.65 -9.63
CA GLY A 105 4.04 -12.83 -8.36
C GLY A 105 2.53 -12.84 -8.54
N LEU A 106 1.99 -11.92 -9.34
CA LEU A 106 0.56 -11.88 -9.68
C LEU A 106 0.14 -13.13 -10.46
N SER A 107 0.97 -13.60 -11.39
CA SER A 107 0.71 -14.82 -12.17
C SER A 107 0.68 -16.08 -11.28
N VAL A 108 1.58 -16.18 -10.30
CA VAL A 108 1.59 -17.27 -9.30
C VAL A 108 0.34 -17.22 -8.43
N MET A 109 -0.05 -16.03 -7.96
CA MET A 109 -1.28 -15.83 -7.17
C MET A 109 -2.53 -16.27 -7.94
N MET A 110 -2.57 -15.99 -9.25
CA MET A 110 -3.66 -16.41 -10.12
C MET A 110 -3.65 -17.92 -10.45
N ALA A 111 -2.52 -18.60 -10.32
CA ALA A 111 -2.38 -20.02 -10.63
C ALA A 111 -2.80 -20.92 -9.46
N CYS A 112 -2.32 -20.64 -8.25
CA CYS A 112 -2.48 -21.53 -7.09
C CYS A 112 -2.81 -20.76 -5.78
N PRO A 113 -3.97 -20.08 -5.67
CA PRO A 113 -4.29 -19.25 -4.50
C PRO A 113 -4.38 -20.03 -3.18
N GLU A 114 -4.87 -21.28 -3.20
CA GLU A 114 -4.98 -22.10 -2.00
C GLU A 114 -3.61 -22.48 -1.42
N THR A 115 -2.69 -22.90 -2.30
CA THR A 115 -1.32 -23.24 -1.89
C THR A 115 -0.63 -21.99 -1.35
N LEU A 116 -0.84 -20.85 -2.00
CA LEU A 116 -0.28 -19.56 -1.59
C LEU A 116 -0.67 -19.17 -0.16
N ILE A 117 -1.97 -19.29 0.20
CA ILE A 117 -2.47 -18.99 1.56
C ILE A 117 -1.85 -19.92 2.60
N LYS A 118 -1.72 -21.22 2.31
CA LYS A 118 -1.08 -22.18 3.22
C LYS A 118 0.41 -21.85 3.40
N THR A 119 1.11 -21.53 2.32
CA THR A 119 2.54 -21.19 2.36
C THR A 119 2.83 -19.89 3.08
N SER A 120 1.99 -18.85 2.90
CA SER A 120 2.19 -17.55 3.56
C SER A 120 2.03 -17.64 5.08
N LEU A 121 1.07 -18.43 5.55
CA LEU A 121 0.82 -18.64 6.97
C LEU A 121 1.98 -19.42 7.64
N ILE A 122 2.51 -20.45 6.97
CA ILE A 122 3.70 -21.16 7.44
C ILE A 122 4.93 -20.24 7.41
N PHE A 123 5.09 -19.42 6.37
CA PHE A 123 6.19 -18.47 6.24
C PHE A 123 6.24 -17.48 7.41
N VAL A 124 5.10 -16.91 7.83
CA VAL A 124 5.05 -16.00 8.99
C VAL A 124 5.52 -16.68 10.27
N VAL A 125 5.07 -17.92 10.50
CA VAL A 125 5.51 -18.70 11.68
C VAL A 125 7.02 -18.94 11.62
N ILE A 126 7.56 -19.34 10.47
CA ILE A 126 9.01 -19.54 10.30
C ILE A 126 9.79 -18.25 10.54
N MET A 127 9.38 -17.14 9.91
CA MET A 127 10.06 -15.85 10.05
C MET A 127 10.07 -15.35 11.49
N SER A 128 8.97 -15.51 12.22
CA SER A 128 8.92 -15.17 13.65
C SER A 128 9.89 -16.02 14.49
N GLY A 129 10.06 -17.30 14.15
CA GLY A 129 11.03 -18.19 14.79
C GLY A 129 12.48 -17.83 14.46
N VAL A 130 12.77 -17.48 13.20
CA VAL A 130 14.09 -16.99 12.75
C VAL A 130 14.46 -15.71 13.49
N TRP A 131 13.53 -14.76 13.61
CA TRP A 131 13.77 -13.51 14.35
C TRP A 131 14.13 -13.78 15.82
N ALA A 132 13.41 -14.69 16.48
CA ALA A 132 13.73 -15.10 17.85
C ALA A 132 15.13 -15.73 17.95
N ALA A 133 15.49 -16.63 17.03
CA ALA A 133 16.80 -17.29 17.02
C ALA A 133 17.95 -16.31 16.80
N LEU A 134 17.80 -15.37 15.86
CA LEU A 134 18.80 -14.33 15.59
C LEU A 134 18.99 -13.40 16.80
N ALA A 135 17.92 -13.07 17.52
CA ALA A 135 18.00 -12.24 18.71
C ALA A 135 18.82 -12.89 19.84
N PHE A 136 18.67 -14.20 20.06
CA PHE A 136 19.52 -14.94 20.99
C PHE A 136 20.97 -15.06 20.51
N TRP A 137 21.16 -15.28 19.20
CA TRP A 137 22.51 -15.37 18.63
C TRP A 137 23.27 -14.05 18.74
N ALA A 138 22.59 -12.91 18.59
CA ALA A 138 23.15 -11.57 18.80
C ALA A 138 23.37 -11.21 20.28
N GLY A 139 23.04 -12.09 21.23
CA GLY A 139 23.23 -11.88 22.67
C GLY A 139 22.18 -10.98 23.34
N ASN A 140 21.13 -10.55 22.63
CA ASN A 140 20.07 -9.72 23.20
C ASN A 140 18.94 -10.58 23.78
N ILE A 141 19.06 -10.88 25.08
CA ILE A 141 18.11 -11.75 25.80
C ILE A 141 16.69 -11.18 25.81
N ILE A 142 16.52 -9.86 25.94
CA ILE A 142 15.21 -9.21 25.99
C ILE A 142 14.48 -9.39 24.65
N ALA A 143 15.17 -9.09 23.55
CA ALA A 143 14.63 -9.27 22.21
C ALA A 143 14.31 -10.76 21.92
N GLY A 144 15.16 -11.68 22.37
CA GLY A 144 14.93 -13.12 22.24
C GLY A 144 13.67 -13.60 22.97
N VAL A 145 13.45 -13.16 24.21
CA VAL A 145 12.24 -13.50 24.98
C VAL A 145 10.99 -12.95 24.32
N ILE A 146 11.01 -11.68 23.90
CA ILE A 146 9.91 -11.06 23.14
C ILE A 146 9.64 -11.87 21.86
N GLY A 147 10.69 -12.31 21.17
CA GLY A 147 10.59 -13.10 19.95
C GLY A 147 9.93 -14.45 20.14
N ILE A 148 10.26 -15.16 21.23
CA ILE A 148 9.59 -16.42 21.57
C ILE A 148 8.10 -16.19 21.85
N VAL A 149 7.74 -15.14 22.59
CA VAL A 149 6.34 -14.81 22.87
C VAL A 149 5.58 -14.57 21.56
N PHE A 150 6.13 -13.76 20.65
CA PHE A 150 5.53 -13.55 19.33
C PHE A 150 5.43 -14.83 18.50
N PHE A 151 6.46 -15.68 18.50
CA PHE A 151 6.44 -16.97 17.81
C PHE A 151 5.31 -17.88 18.33
N LEU A 152 5.15 -17.98 19.65
CA LEU A 152 4.08 -18.77 20.27
C LEU A 152 2.70 -18.19 19.94
N LEU A 153 2.54 -16.87 20.00
CA LEU A 153 1.30 -16.18 19.59
C LEU A 153 0.96 -16.48 18.13
N MET A 154 1.96 -16.42 17.23
CA MET A 154 1.77 -16.72 15.81
C MET A 154 1.44 -18.21 15.58
N CYS A 155 2.01 -19.13 16.35
CA CYS A 155 1.62 -20.54 16.32
C CYS A 155 0.17 -20.76 16.77
N CYS A 156 -0.26 -20.09 17.83
CA CYS A 156 -1.65 -20.13 18.31
C CYS A 156 -2.62 -19.53 17.28
N TYR A 157 -2.26 -18.38 16.71
CA TYR A 157 -3.02 -17.72 15.64
C TYR A 157 -3.15 -18.63 14.42
N ALA A 158 -2.02 -19.18 13.92
CA ALA A 158 -2.00 -20.12 12.82
C ALA A 158 -2.99 -21.26 13.06
N ARG A 159 -2.91 -21.93 14.23
CA ARG A 159 -3.82 -23.03 14.62
C ARG A 159 -5.29 -22.61 14.63
N ALA A 160 -5.62 -21.43 15.15
CA ALA A 160 -7.01 -20.94 15.20
C ALA A 160 -7.57 -20.63 13.81
N VAL A 161 -6.70 -20.13 12.93
CA VAL A 161 -7.02 -19.72 11.57
C VAL A 161 -7.07 -20.89 10.58
N TRP A 162 -6.36 -22.00 10.84
CA TRP A 162 -6.27 -23.15 9.94
C TRP A 162 -7.64 -23.67 9.48
N SER A 163 -8.66 -23.59 10.34
CA SER A 163 -10.03 -23.91 9.95
C SER A 163 -10.55 -22.93 8.89
N ARG A 164 -10.34 -21.62 9.03
CA ARG A 164 -10.91 -20.59 8.14
C ARG A 164 -10.28 -20.50 6.74
N ILE A 165 -9.19 -21.24 6.46
CA ILE A 165 -8.49 -21.24 5.16
C ILE A 165 -9.41 -21.51 3.95
N PRO A 166 -10.36 -22.48 3.96
CA PRO A 166 -11.23 -22.74 2.83
C PRO A 166 -12.12 -21.53 2.49
N PHE A 167 -12.64 -20.82 3.50
CA PHE A 167 -13.45 -19.63 3.28
C PHE A 167 -12.64 -18.49 2.63
N ALA A 168 -11.44 -18.20 3.17
CA ALA A 168 -10.52 -17.23 2.57
C ALA A 168 -10.12 -17.63 1.14
N THR A 169 -9.90 -18.92 0.89
CA THR A 169 -9.57 -19.47 -0.43
C THR A 169 -10.69 -19.23 -1.43
N VAL A 170 -11.95 -19.51 -1.09
CA VAL A 170 -13.06 -19.30 -2.03
C VAL A 170 -13.26 -17.80 -2.32
N ASN A 171 -13.09 -16.91 -1.34
CA ASN A 171 -13.14 -15.47 -1.56
C ASN A 171 -12.01 -15.00 -2.49
N LEU A 172 -10.78 -15.48 -2.28
CA LEU A 172 -9.65 -15.15 -3.13
C LEU A 172 -9.82 -15.71 -4.56
N VAL A 173 -10.30 -16.94 -4.72
CA VAL A 173 -10.62 -17.54 -6.03
C VAL A 173 -11.72 -16.76 -6.75
N THR A 174 -12.73 -16.29 -6.02
CA THR A 174 -13.82 -15.45 -6.56
C THR A 174 -13.28 -14.12 -7.05
N ALA A 175 -12.44 -13.45 -6.25
CA ALA A 175 -11.78 -12.20 -6.64
C ALA A 175 -10.90 -12.39 -7.88
N ILE A 176 -10.07 -13.44 -7.92
CA ILE A 176 -9.23 -13.78 -9.07
C ILE A 176 -10.07 -14.06 -10.31
N THR A 177 -11.21 -14.73 -10.17
CA THR A 177 -12.11 -15.02 -11.29
C THR A 177 -12.69 -13.74 -11.89
N ALA A 178 -13.06 -12.77 -11.05
CA ALA A 178 -13.52 -11.46 -11.50
C ALA A 178 -12.43 -10.69 -12.27
N VAL A 179 -11.19 -10.71 -11.76
CA VAL A 179 -10.03 -10.08 -12.40
C VAL A 179 -9.66 -10.78 -13.71
N LYS A 180 -9.67 -12.12 -13.76
CA LYS A 180 -9.38 -12.88 -15.00
C LYS A 180 -10.42 -12.60 -16.09
N LYS A 181 -11.70 -12.49 -15.72
CA LYS A 181 -12.77 -12.12 -16.67
C LYS A 181 -12.60 -10.69 -17.17
N ASN A 182 -12.15 -9.76 -16.32
CA ASN A 182 -11.85 -8.37 -16.67
C ASN A 182 -10.34 -8.11 -16.71
N CYS A 183 -9.62 -8.83 -17.56
CA CYS A 183 -8.16 -8.78 -17.60
C CYS A 183 -7.59 -7.37 -17.91
N GLY A 184 -8.38 -6.45 -18.48
CA GLY A 184 -8.03 -5.04 -18.63
C GLY A 184 -7.72 -4.27 -17.34
N ILE A 185 -8.07 -4.80 -16.16
CA ILE A 185 -7.65 -4.24 -14.86
C ILE A 185 -6.11 -4.35 -14.70
N ILE A 186 -5.50 -5.43 -15.19
CA ILE A 186 -4.06 -5.71 -15.03
C ILE A 186 -3.19 -4.65 -15.70
N PRO A 187 -3.33 -4.35 -17.00
CA PRO A 187 -2.52 -3.29 -17.63
C PRO A 187 -2.79 -1.91 -17.03
N ASN A 188 -4.03 -1.62 -16.59
CA ASN A 188 -4.34 -0.37 -15.89
C ASN A 188 -3.59 -0.26 -14.56
N ALA A 189 -3.48 -1.36 -13.81
CA ALA A 189 -2.70 -1.38 -12.57
C ALA A 189 -1.21 -1.12 -12.84
N TYR A 190 -0.62 -1.77 -13.85
CA TYR A 190 0.77 -1.52 -14.23
C TYR A 190 1.02 -0.11 -14.74
N PHE A 191 0.06 0.48 -15.46
CA PHE A 191 0.13 1.88 -15.87
C PHE A 191 0.18 2.81 -14.64
N MET A 192 -0.68 2.57 -13.64
CA MET A 192 -0.66 3.35 -12.40
C MET A 192 0.64 3.15 -11.60
N VAL A 193 1.21 1.94 -11.59
CA VAL A 193 2.53 1.68 -11.00
C VAL A 193 3.63 2.46 -11.73
N ALA A 194 3.60 2.51 -13.06
CA ALA A 194 4.56 3.30 -13.84
C ALA A 194 4.42 4.80 -13.56
N VAL A 195 3.20 5.31 -13.40
CA VAL A 195 2.94 6.69 -12.98
C VAL A 195 3.48 6.95 -11.57
N ALA A 196 3.27 6.04 -10.62
CA ALA A 196 3.81 6.16 -9.26
C ALA A 196 5.34 6.14 -9.22
N PHE A 197 5.97 5.30 -10.05
CA PHE A 197 7.42 5.24 -10.20
C PHE A 197 7.96 6.54 -10.81
N GLY A 198 7.36 7.04 -11.90
CA GLY A 198 7.73 8.32 -12.50
C GLY A 198 7.56 9.50 -11.54
N TRP A 199 6.48 9.52 -10.75
CA TRP A 199 6.29 10.49 -9.68
C TRP A 199 7.38 10.40 -8.62
N SER A 200 7.78 9.18 -8.22
CA SER A 200 8.85 8.98 -7.24
C SER A 200 10.18 9.55 -7.73
N LEU A 201 10.52 9.35 -9.00
CA LEU A 201 11.72 9.95 -9.61
C LEU A 201 11.65 11.49 -9.63
N LEU A 202 10.53 12.06 -10.09
CA LEU A 202 10.33 13.51 -10.10
C LEU A 202 10.40 14.11 -8.70
N TRP A 203 9.81 13.43 -7.72
CA TRP A 203 9.86 13.85 -6.33
C TRP A 203 11.28 13.76 -5.76
N THR A 204 12.07 12.73 -6.10
CA THR A 204 13.47 12.63 -5.61
C THR A 204 14.34 13.77 -6.11
N VAL A 205 14.19 14.19 -7.37
CA VAL A 205 14.91 15.37 -7.90
C VAL A 205 14.47 16.63 -7.15
N ALA A 206 13.16 16.84 -6.96
CA ALA A 206 12.67 18.00 -6.21
C ALA A 206 13.14 18.00 -4.74
N PHE A 207 13.22 16.82 -4.14
CA PHE A 207 13.65 16.65 -2.75
C PHE A 207 15.11 17.06 -2.56
N LEU A 208 16.02 16.59 -3.42
CA LEU A 208 17.45 16.91 -3.35
C LEU A 208 17.69 18.43 -3.49
N GLU A 209 17.06 19.05 -4.49
CA GLU A 209 17.14 20.49 -4.74
C GLU A 209 16.68 21.33 -3.54
N ILE A 210 15.53 20.99 -2.96
CA ILE A 210 15.01 21.70 -1.78
C ILE A 210 15.89 21.44 -0.56
N TRP A 211 16.41 20.22 -0.41
CA TRP A 211 17.28 19.85 0.70
C TRP A 211 18.56 20.69 0.71
N GLU A 212 19.26 20.78 -0.43
CA GLU A 212 20.49 21.58 -0.54
C GLU A 212 20.24 23.07 -0.30
N ARG A 213 19.12 23.60 -0.82
CA ARG A 213 18.79 25.03 -0.69
C ARG A 213 18.39 25.44 0.73
N THR A 214 17.74 24.54 1.46
CA THR A 214 17.03 24.87 2.70
C THR A 214 17.73 24.33 3.94
N SER A 215 18.70 23.42 3.78
CA SER A 215 19.52 22.96 4.89
C SER A 215 20.44 24.07 5.38
N THR A 216 20.51 24.24 6.70
CA THR A 216 21.45 25.16 7.33
C THR A 216 22.63 24.37 7.85
N CYS A 217 23.80 24.59 7.27
CA CYS A 217 25.04 23.95 7.69
C CYS A 217 25.80 24.85 8.67
N THR A 218 26.17 24.30 9.81
CA THR A 218 27.04 24.94 10.80
C THR A 218 28.32 24.11 10.95
N THR A 219 29.47 24.77 10.81
CA THR A 219 30.77 24.13 11.03
C THR A 219 31.00 23.96 12.53
N ASN A 220 31.13 22.71 12.98
CA ASN A 220 31.51 22.42 14.37
C ASN A 220 32.97 22.79 14.64
N SER A 221 33.33 22.83 15.92
CA SER A 221 34.70 23.13 16.40
C SER A 221 35.77 22.19 15.83
N ASP A 222 35.37 21.00 15.38
CA ASP A 222 36.23 19.98 14.74
C ASP A 222 36.39 20.15 13.22
N GLY A 223 35.87 21.24 12.63
CA GLY A 223 35.95 21.50 11.19
C GLY A 223 35.04 20.62 10.32
N LYS A 224 34.07 19.93 10.93
CA LYS A 224 33.03 19.16 10.22
C LYS A 224 31.75 19.98 10.13
N ASP A 225 31.18 20.03 8.93
CA ASP A 225 29.89 20.69 8.71
C ASP A 225 28.74 19.76 9.15
N VAL A 226 27.92 20.25 10.07
CA VAL A 226 26.66 19.59 10.46
C VAL A 226 25.52 20.37 9.82
N CYS A 227 24.81 19.73 8.90
CA CYS A 227 23.66 20.32 8.21
C CYS A 227 22.36 19.86 8.86
N SER A 228 21.56 20.80 9.35
CA SER A 228 20.22 20.53 9.86
C SER A 228 19.16 20.86 8.81
N PRO A 229 18.22 19.96 8.51
CA PRO A 229 17.14 20.26 7.59
C PRO A 229 16.12 21.22 8.20
N ASN A 230 15.49 22.03 7.34
CA ASN A 230 14.30 22.77 7.73
C ASN A 230 13.10 21.81 7.80
N TYR A 231 12.72 21.46 9.03
CA TYR A 231 11.62 20.52 9.30
C TYR A 231 10.27 20.92 8.68
N GLY A 232 10.03 22.21 8.45
CA GLY A 232 8.79 22.69 7.81
C GLY A 232 8.70 22.31 6.34
N TYR A 233 9.77 22.55 5.57
CA TYR A 233 9.83 22.15 4.15
C TYR A 233 9.91 20.63 4.00
N LEU A 234 10.65 19.96 4.89
CA LEU A 234 10.75 18.51 4.92
C LEU A 234 9.37 17.85 5.15
N PHE A 235 8.59 18.37 6.09
CA PHE A 235 7.22 17.91 6.33
C PHE A 235 6.34 18.06 5.09
N LEU A 236 6.35 19.23 4.43
CA LEU A 236 5.56 19.45 3.22
C LEU A 236 5.97 18.53 2.07
N LEU A 237 7.27 18.23 1.94
CA LEU A 237 7.77 17.29 0.94
C LEU A 237 7.29 15.86 1.21
N PHE A 238 7.32 15.38 2.46
CA PHE A 238 6.77 14.07 2.80
C PHE A 238 5.26 14.02 2.59
N VAL A 239 4.52 15.07 2.97
CA VAL A 239 3.08 15.15 2.68
C VAL A 239 2.86 15.05 1.17
N SER A 240 3.65 15.77 0.36
CA SER A 240 3.56 15.71 -1.11
C SER A 240 3.79 14.30 -1.67
N TYR A 241 4.82 13.60 -1.17
CA TYR A 241 5.15 12.24 -1.58
C TYR A 241 4.02 11.26 -1.25
N PHE A 242 3.67 11.17 0.03
CA PHE A 242 2.66 10.23 0.52
C PHE A 242 1.29 10.56 -0.06
N PHE A 243 0.94 11.84 -0.23
CA PHE A 243 -0.37 12.22 -0.75
C PHE A 243 -0.57 11.73 -2.18
N THR A 244 0.37 12.02 -3.08
CA THR A 244 0.25 11.57 -4.48
C THR A 244 0.34 10.04 -4.58
N HIS A 245 1.22 9.40 -3.80
CA HIS A 245 1.34 7.94 -3.81
C HIS A 245 0.04 7.24 -3.34
N GLN A 246 -0.54 7.71 -2.23
CA GLN A 246 -1.83 7.24 -1.73
C GLN A 246 -2.95 7.45 -2.75
N VAL A 247 -3.00 8.60 -3.43
CA VAL A 247 -4.03 8.83 -4.47
C VAL A 247 -3.90 7.82 -5.61
N ILE A 248 -2.69 7.54 -6.10
CA ILE A 248 -2.48 6.59 -7.19
C ILE A 248 -2.93 5.18 -6.77
N GLN A 249 -2.53 4.72 -5.58
CA GLN A 249 -2.93 3.41 -5.05
C GLN A 249 -4.45 3.31 -4.81
N ASN A 250 -5.05 4.33 -4.20
CA ASN A 250 -6.47 4.33 -3.88
C ASN A 250 -7.35 4.50 -5.13
N THR A 251 -6.82 5.11 -6.20
CA THR A 251 -7.49 5.20 -7.50
C THR A 251 -7.63 3.82 -8.15
N ILE A 252 -6.57 3.01 -8.16
CA ILE A 252 -6.65 1.64 -8.70
C ILE A 252 -7.50 0.74 -7.82
N HIS A 253 -7.46 0.91 -6.49
CA HIS A 253 -8.31 0.17 -5.55
C HIS A 253 -9.80 0.48 -5.78
N THR A 254 -10.16 1.76 -5.89
CA THR A 254 -11.54 2.21 -6.17
C THR A 254 -12.00 1.74 -7.55
N THR A 255 -11.13 1.80 -8.56
CA THR A 255 -11.41 1.30 -9.90
C THR A 255 -11.69 -0.19 -9.87
N THR A 256 -10.85 -0.97 -9.18
CA THR A 256 -11.00 -2.43 -9.07
C THR A 256 -12.30 -2.80 -8.34
N ALA A 257 -12.64 -2.08 -7.26
CA ALA A 257 -13.92 -2.25 -6.57
C ALA A 257 -15.13 -1.99 -7.49
N GLY A 258 -15.05 -0.94 -8.33
CA GLY A 258 -16.06 -0.64 -9.34
C GLY A 258 -16.21 -1.78 -10.37
N VAL A 259 -15.10 -2.25 -10.95
CA VAL A 259 -15.15 -3.32 -11.98
C VAL A 259 -15.65 -4.64 -11.40
N VAL A 260 -15.16 -5.04 -10.22
CA VAL A 260 -15.62 -6.25 -9.54
C VAL A 260 -17.09 -6.11 -9.13
N GLY A 261 -17.53 -4.92 -8.74
CA GLY A 261 -18.93 -4.60 -8.50
C GLY A 261 -19.81 -4.79 -9.72
N THR A 262 -19.42 -4.23 -10.87
CA THR A 262 -20.15 -4.43 -12.13
C THR A 262 -20.15 -5.90 -12.52
N TRP A 263 -19.03 -6.61 -12.35
CA TRP A 263 -18.97 -8.06 -12.57
C TRP A 263 -19.91 -8.88 -11.69
N TRP A 264 -20.13 -8.42 -10.45
CA TRP A 264 -21.00 -9.08 -9.49
C TRP A 264 -22.49 -8.78 -9.73
N PHE A 265 -22.83 -7.52 -10.00
CA PHE A 265 -24.22 -7.06 -10.08
C PHE A 265 -24.79 -6.96 -11.50
N ALA A 266 -23.94 -6.85 -12.52
CA ALA A 266 -24.31 -6.68 -13.94
C ALA A 266 -23.38 -7.51 -14.84
N PRO A 267 -23.47 -8.87 -14.78
CA PRO A 267 -22.52 -9.75 -15.46
C PRO A 267 -22.48 -9.59 -16.99
N GLU A 268 -23.56 -9.08 -17.60
CA GLU A 268 -23.62 -8.80 -19.04
C GLU A 268 -22.66 -7.69 -19.48
N GLU A 269 -22.36 -6.72 -18.60
CA GLU A 269 -21.48 -5.57 -18.88
C GLU A 269 -20.00 -5.88 -18.65
N ALA A 270 -19.68 -7.00 -17.99
CA ALA A 270 -18.34 -7.35 -17.50
C ALA A 270 -17.83 -8.72 -17.99
N GLY A 271 -18.25 -9.11 -19.19
CA GLY A 271 -17.95 -10.43 -19.79
C GLY A 271 -16.66 -10.52 -20.62
N SER A 272 -15.97 -9.40 -20.87
CA SER A 272 -14.80 -9.35 -21.76
C SER A 272 -13.57 -8.70 -21.10
N CYS A 273 -12.38 -9.04 -21.63
CA CYS A 273 -11.10 -8.53 -21.14
C CYS A 273 -11.05 -6.99 -21.10
N CYS A 274 -11.50 -6.34 -22.17
CA CYS A 274 -11.60 -4.87 -22.26
C CYS A 274 -13.06 -4.43 -22.20
N SER A 275 -13.77 -4.86 -21.16
CA SER A 275 -15.18 -4.50 -20.98
C SER A 275 -15.36 -2.98 -20.77
N PRO A 276 -16.51 -2.41 -21.18
CA PRO A 276 -16.86 -1.03 -20.84
C PRO A 276 -16.80 -0.76 -19.34
N ALA A 277 -17.02 -1.79 -18.50
CA ALA A 277 -16.93 -1.70 -17.05
C ALA A 277 -15.55 -1.23 -16.55
N VAL A 278 -14.45 -1.65 -17.19
CA VAL A 278 -13.09 -1.22 -16.84
C VAL A 278 -12.92 0.26 -17.12
N LYS A 279 -13.30 0.70 -18.33
CA LYS A 279 -13.17 2.11 -18.74
C LYS A 279 -14.09 3.03 -17.93
N ASP A 280 -15.33 2.63 -17.70
CA ASP A 280 -16.31 3.40 -16.93
C ASP A 280 -15.87 3.54 -15.47
N SER A 281 -15.47 2.44 -14.83
CA SER A 281 -15.00 2.47 -13.43
C SER A 281 -13.74 3.33 -13.26
N MET A 282 -12.82 3.26 -14.22
CA MET A 282 -11.61 4.09 -14.21
C MET A 282 -11.94 5.57 -14.45
N CYS A 283 -12.80 5.86 -15.42
CA CYS A 283 -13.26 7.22 -15.70
C CYS A 283 -13.95 7.84 -14.48
N ARG A 284 -14.87 7.10 -13.85
CA ARG A 284 -15.54 7.52 -12.61
C ARG A 284 -14.56 7.76 -11.47
N SER A 285 -13.56 6.90 -11.30
CA SER A 285 -12.53 7.06 -10.26
C SER A 285 -11.64 8.28 -10.50
N LEU A 286 -11.34 8.61 -11.76
CA LEU A 286 -10.50 9.75 -12.15
C LEU A 286 -11.27 11.08 -12.30
N THR A 287 -12.61 11.06 -12.30
CA THR A 287 -13.43 12.25 -12.50
C THR A 287 -14.35 12.50 -11.31
N THR A 288 -15.47 11.78 -11.25
CA THR A 288 -16.58 12.07 -10.33
C THR A 288 -16.25 11.73 -8.89
N SER A 289 -15.48 10.66 -8.67
CA SER A 289 -15.09 10.17 -7.34
C SER A 289 -13.69 10.61 -6.92
N PHE A 290 -12.96 11.30 -7.81
CA PHE A 290 -11.55 11.63 -7.60
C PHE A 290 -11.32 12.50 -6.36
N GLY A 291 -12.18 13.50 -6.13
CA GLY A 291 -12.08 14.35 -4.94
C GLY A 291 -12.23 13.58 -3.62
N SER A 292 -13.15 12.61 -3.56
CA SER A 292 -13.32 11.74 -2.40
C SER A 292 -12.13 10.80 -2.19
N ILE A 293 -11.50 10.33 -3.27
CA ILE A 293 -10.25 9.54 -3.22
C ILE A 293 -9.12 10.40 -2.65
N CYS A 294 -8.96 11.63 -3.14
CA CYS A 294 -8.00 12.60 -2.64
C CYS A 294 -8.20 12.92 -1.17
N PHE A 295 -9.44 13.14 -0.73
CA PHE A 295 -9.71 13.46 0.68
C PHE A 295 -9.24 12.35 1.63
N GLY A 296 -9.61 11.09 1.38
CA GLY A 296 -9.16 9.98 2.21
C GLY A 296 -7.64 9.77 2.16
N SER A 297 -7.04 9.98 0.98
CA SER A 297 -5.60 9.80 0.77
C SER A 297 -4.79 10.87 1.52
N LEU A 298 -5.30 12.10 1.58
CA LEU A 298 -4.68 13.21 2.30
C LEU A 298 -4.59 12.95 3.81
N VAL A 299 -5.65 12.40 4.41
CA VAL A 299 -5.66 12.10 5.85
C VAL A 299 -4.55 11.10 6.20
N VAL A 300 -4.44 10.02 5.43
CA VAL A 300 -3.37 9.02 5.63
C VAL A 300 -1.99 9.65 5.38
N ALA A 301 -1.85 10.43 4.31
CA ALA A 301 -0.59 11.06 3.96
C ALA A 301 -0.06 12.01 5.03
N ILE A 302 -0.93 12.78 5.70
CA ILE A 302 -0.54 13.66 6.81
C ILE A 302 0.00 12.84 7.99
N ILE A 303 -0.67 11.74 8.34
CA ILE A 303 -0.23 10.88 9.46
C ILE A 303 1.11 10.22 9.12
N GLN A 304 1.28 9.71 7.90
CA GLN A 304 2.53 9.12 7.42
C GLN A 304 3.68 10.15 7.39
N ALA A 305 3.41 11.38 6.95
CA ALA A 305 4.39 12.46 6.96
C ALA A 305 4.81 12.87 8.39
N LEU A 306 3.86 12.94 9.33
CA LEU A 306 4.15 13.20 10.74
C LEU A 306 5.02 12.09 11.35
N ARG A 307 4.71 10.83 11.03
CA ARG A 307 5.51 9.68 11.46
C ARG A 307 6.93 9.80 10.94
N GLN A 308 7.11 10.09 9.65
CA GLN A 308 8.44 10.17 9.08
C GLN A 308 9.23 11.36 9.61
N LEU A 309 8.56 12.48 9.90
CA LEU A 309 9.18 13.61 10.56
C LEU A 309 9.63 13.26 11.99
N ALA A 310 8.83 12.51 12.74
CA ALA A 310 9.17 12.05 14.09
C ALA A 310 10.40 11.12 14.06
N ASN A 311 10.47 10.19 13.11
CA ASN A 311 11.62 9.31 12.89
C ASN A 311 12.90 10.13 12.60
N THR A 312 12.82 11.11 11.69
CA THR A 312 13.96 11.97 11.34
C THR A 312 14.39 12.85 12.51
N ALA A 313 13.44 13.38 13.29
CA ALA A 313 13.75 14.16 14.48
C ALA A 313 14.44 13.29 15.55
N ARG A 314 13.99 12.05 15.73
CA ARG A 314 14.59 11.09 16.66
C ARG A 314 16.01 10.71 16.29
N ALA A 315 16.33 10.63 15.00
CA ALA A 315 17.69 10.38 14.53
C ALA A 315 18.65 11.54 14.81
N ASN A 316 18.12 12.76 14.99
CA ASN A 316 18.91 13.99 15.18
C ASN A 316 18.92 14.53 16.63
N ASP A 317 18.09 14.00 17.54
CA ASP A 317 17.93 14.52 18.91
C ASP A 317 18.10 13.42 19.97
N ASP A 318 19.11 13.55 20.82
CA ASP A 318 19.44 12.63 21.92
C ASP A 318 18.54 12.83 23.17
N GLY A 319 17.85 13.97 23.30
CA GLY A 319 17.17 14.35 24.54
C GLY A 319 15.79 13.72 24.75
N ASN A 320 15.02 13.52 23.67
CA ASN A 320 13.59 13.17 23.71
C ASN A 320 13.22 11.84 23.05
N ALA A 321 14.20 10.94 22.86
CA ALA A 321 14.04 9.70 22.11
C ALA A 321 12.86 8.81 22.56
N ILE A 322 12.54 8.80 23.87
CA ILE A 322 11.42 8.00 24.42
C ILE A 322 10.06 8.59 24.01
N LEU A 323 9.89 9.91 24.10
CA LEU A 323 8.64 10.58 23.73
C LEU A 323 8.36 10.44 22.23
N LEU A 324 9.41 10.58 21.42
CA LEU A 324 9.35 10.39 19.97
C LEU A 324 9.00 8.94 19.62
N CYS A 325 9.57 7.95 20.32
CA CYS A 325 9.20 6.54 20.13
C CYS A 325 7.72 6.25 20.43
N ILE A 326 7.16 6.86 21.48
CA ILE A 326 5.72 6.72 21.80
C ILE A 326 4.87 7.39 20.73
N ALA A 327 5.25 8.60 20.29
CA ALA A 327 4.55 9.31 19.22
C ALA A 327 4.57 8.52 17.90
N GLU A 328 5.71 7.95 17.52
CA GLU A 328 5.86 7.06 16.37
C GLU A 328 4.89 5.88 16.46
N CYS A 329 4.82 5.20 17.61
CA CYS A 329 3.93 4.06 17.82
C CYS A 329 2.45 4.45 17.73
N LEU A 330 2.05 5.59 18.33
CA LEU A 330 0.68 6.09 18.27
C LEU A 330 0.29 6.51 16.84
N LEU A 331 1.20 7.18 16.12
CA LEU A 331 0.98 7.56 14.72
C LEU A 331 0.89 6.34 13.82
N ASP A 332 1.68 5.29 14.07
CA ASP A 332 1.62 4.04 13.31
C ASP A 332 0.31 3.29 13.53
N CYS A 333 -0.16 3.23 14.78
CA CYS A 333 -1.47 2.67 15.11
C CYS A 333 -2.59 3.46 14.43
N LEU A 334 -2.53 4.80 14.50
CA LEU A 334 -3.52 5.67 13.87
C LEU A 334 -3.52 5.53 12.35
N ALA A 335 -2.35 5.52 11.71
CA ALA A 335 -2.21 5.32 10.26
C ALA A 335 -2.85 3.99 9.84
N SER A 336 -2.52 2.91 10.55
CA SER A 336 -3.04 1.57 10.27
C SER A 336 -4.57 1.50 10.37
N ILE A 337 -5.16 2.11 11.40
CA ILE A 337 -6.62 2.15 11.57
C ILE A 337 -7.29 2.95 10.44
N VAL A 338 -6.76 4.12 10.12
CA VAL A 338 -7.32 4.98 9.07
C VAL A 338 -7.18 4.34 7.70
N GLU A 339 -6.03 3.73 7.38
CA GLU A 339 -5.82 3.00 6.14
C GLU A 339 -6.80 1.83 6.00
N TYR A 340 -6.98 1.05 7.07
CA TYR A 340 -7.94 -0.05 7.06
C TYR A 340 -9.35 0.45 6.78
N PHE A 341 -9.79 1.50 7.49
CA PHE A 341 -11.10 2.09 7.26
C PHE A 341 -11.26 2.64 5.82
N ASN A 342 -10.22 3.27 5.29
CA ASN A 342 -10.19 3.82 3.95
C ASN A 342 -10.35 2.74 2.88
N LYS A 343 -9.73 1.56 3.03
CA LYS A 343 -9.91 0.44 2.10
C LYS A 343 -11.39 0.10 1.90
N TRP A 344 -12.17 0.09 2.97
CA TRP A 344 -13.61 -0.18 2.93
C TRP A 344 -14.41 1.02 2.41
N ALA A 345 -14.04 2.24 2.78
CA ALA A 345 -14.69 3.44 2.28
C ALA A 345 -14.56 3.54 0.75
N TYR A 346 -13.37 3.29 0.21
CA TYR A 346 -13.12 3.29 -1.24
C TYR A 346 -13.89 2.21 -1.99
N ILE A 347 -14.20 1.07 -1.35
CA ILE A 347 -15.10 0.08 -1.95
C ILE A 347 -16.50 0.67 -2.14
N TYR A 348 -17.06 1.38 -1.14
CA TYR A 348 -18.35 2.07 -1.28
C TYR A 348 -18.31 3.19 -2.33
N VAL A 349 -17.21 3.94 -2.41
CA VAL A 349 -17.00 4.97 -3.43
C VAL A 349 -17.00 4.33 -4.83
N GLY A 350 -16.27 3.24 -5.04
CA GLY A 350 -16.19 2.56 -6.33
C GLY A 350 -17.51 1.93 -6.77
N LEU A 351 -18.17 1.23 -5.84
CA LEU A 351 -19.44 0.53 -6.09
C LEU A 351 -20.60 1.49 -6.35
N TYR A 352 -20.76 2.52 -5.51
CA TYR A 352 -22.00 3.32 -5.46
C TYR A 352 -21.80 4.80 -5.78
N GLY A 353 -20.56 5.32 -5.75
CA GLY A 353 -20.28 6.74 -6.00
C GLY A 353 -20.61 7.66 -4.82
N TYR A 354 -20.57 7.15 -3.59
CA TYR A 354 -20.74 7.97 -2.38
C TYR A 354 -19.60 8.97 -2.20
N SER A 355 -19.87 10.08 -1.49
CA SER A 355 -18.80 10.93 -0.95
C SER A 355 -18.00 10.18 0.11
N TYR A 356 -16.75 10.56 0.37
CA TYR A 356 -15.91 9.85 1.32
C TYR A 356 -16.53 9.78 2.73
N MET A 357 -17.09 10.90 3.23
CA MET A 357 -17.69 10.94 4.57
C MET A 357 -18.91 10.04 4.67
N GLU A 358 -19.71 9.97 3.60
CA GLU A 358 -20.90 9.12 3.56
C GLU A 358 -20.56 7.64 3.37
N ALA A 359 -19.56 7.34 2.54
CA ALA A 359 -18.98 6.01 2.43
C ALA A 359 -18.47 5.53 3.80
N GLY A 360 -17.77 6.38 4.55
CA GLY A 360 -17.31 6.07 5.91
C GLY A 360 -18.46 5.74 6.87
N LYS A 361 -19.54 6.51 6.85
CA LYS A 361 -20.74 6.21 7.67
C LYS A 361 -21.33 4.85 7.33
N ASN A 362 -21.42 4.51 6.04
CA ASN A 362 -21.94 3.22 5.58
C ASN A 362 -21.03 2.06 5.98
N VAL A 363 -19.71 2.23 5.94
CA VAL A 363 -18.73 1.25 6.43
C VAL A 363 -18.88 1.02 7.93
N PHE A 364 -19.07 2.08 8.72
CA PHE A 364 -19.29 1.94 10.16
C PHE A 364 -20.55 1.13 10.46
N THR A 365 -21.65 1.41 9.75
CA THR A 365 -22.88 0.62 9.84
C THR A 365 -22.68 -0.83 9.40
N LEU A 366 -21.89 -1.06 8.34
CA LEU A 366 -21.56 -2.41 7.85
C LEU A 366 -20.85 -3.24 8.93
N PHE A 367 -19.83 -2.68 9.59
CA PHE A 367 -19.12 -3.37 10.65
C PHE A 367 -19.99 -3.65 11.88
N LYS A 368 -20.88 -2.71 12.23
CA LYS A 368 -21.85 -2.91 13.31
C LYS A 368 -22.79 -4.08 13.03
N ASN A 369 -23.15 -4.29 11.76
CA ASN A 369 -24.14 -5.29 11.37
C ASN A 369 -23.55 -6.68 11.05
N ARG A 370 -22.35 -6.76 10.45
CA ARG A 370 -21.73 -8.03 10.01
C ARG A 370 -20.67 -8.60 10.96
N GLY A 371 -20.24 -7.84 11.97
CA GLY A 371 -19.30 -8.30 13.00
C GLY A 371 -17.87 -8.57 12.49
N TRP A 372 -17.10 -9.31 13.29
CA TRP A 372 -15.64 -9.48 13.15
C TRP A 372 -15.21 -10.56 12.16
N GLU A 373 -16.11 -11.40 11.66
CA GLU A 373 -15.72 -12.54 10.80
C GLU A 373 -15.15 -12.11 9.45
N ALA A 374 -15.68 -11.04 8.85
CA ALA A 374 -15.17 -10.47 7.61
C ALA A 374 -13.72 -9.97 7.77
N ILE A 375 -13.40 -9.45 8.96
CA ILE A 375 -12.08 -8.92 9.30
C ILE A 375 -11.05 -10.05 9.35
N ILE A 376 -11.41 -11.19 9.96
CA ILE A 376 -10.50 -12.35 10.07
C ILE A 376 -10.19 -12.94 8.68
N ALA A 377 -11.18 -13.00 7.78
CA ALA A 377 -10.95 -13.49 6.43
C ALA A 377 -10.08 -12.54 5.60
N ASP A 378 -10.29 -11.22 5.74
CA ASP A 378 -9.47 -10.19 5.09
C ASP A 378 -8.01 -10.25 5.57
N ASP A 379 -7.79 -10.47 6.87
CA ASP A 379 -6.46 -10.60 7.47
C ASP A 379 -5.63 -11.74 6.83
N LEU A 380 -6.25 -12.90 6.57
CA LEU A 380 -5.58 -14.03 5.90
C LEU A 380 -5.13 -13.69 4.47
N VAL A 381 -6.03 -13.04 3.73
CA VAL A 381 -5.76 -12.64 2.35
C VAL A 381 -4.67 -11.57 2.36
N SER A 382 -4.77 -10.58 3.25
CA SER A 382 -3.77 -9.52 3.40
C SER A 382 -2.38 -10.08 3.74
N ASN A 383 -2.28 -11.04 4.67
CA ASN A 383 -1.01 -11.70 4.99
C ASN A 383 -0.41 -12.44 3.77
N THR A 384 -1.28 -13.03 2.95
CA THR A 384 -0.86 -13.72 1.73
C THR A 384 -0.37 -12.75 0.66
N LEU A 385 -1.04 -11.61 0.49
CA LEU A 385 -0.58 -10.54 -0.39
C LEU A 385 0.76 -9.96 0.09
N PHE A 386 0.91 -9.76 1.40
CA PHE A 386 2.14 -9.28 2.03
C PHE A 386 3.31 -10.24 1.79
N PHE A 387 3.09 -11.56 1.92
CA PHE A 387 4.10 -12.57 1.60
C PHE A 387 4.62 -12.43 0.16
N VAL A 388 3.72 -12.26 -0.82
CA VAL A 388 4.12 -12.05 -2.22
C VAL A 388 4.91 -10.75 -2.37
N SER A 389 4.46 -9.66 -1.73
CA SER A 389 5.17 -8.37 -1.74
C SER A 389 6.58 -8.47 -1.14
N VAL A 390 6.76 -9.21 -0.04
CA VAL A 390 8.08 -9.47 0.55
C VAL A 390 8.97 -10.26 -0.40
N CYS A 391 8.46 -11.32 -1.04
CA CYS A 391 9.23 -12.06 -2.04
C CYS A 391 9.68 -11.18 -3.20
N VAL A 392 8.79 -10.34 -3.73
CA VAL A 392 9.11 -9.39 -4.81
C VAL A 392 10.16 -8.38 -4.33
N GLY A 393 10.01 -7.84 -3.13
CA GLY A 393 10.94 -6.88 -2.52
C GLY A 393 12.34 -7.48 -2.26
N LEU A 394 12.42 -8.74 -1.82
CA LEU A 394 13.70 -9.44 -1.64
C LEU A 394 14.41 -9.68 -2.97
N LEU A 395 13.66 -10.06 -4.02
CA LEU A 395 14.21 -10.27 -5.35
C LEU A 395 14.69 -8.96 -5.99
N SER A 396 13.91 -7.88 -5.89
CA SER A 396 14.32 -6.57 -6.40
C SER A 396 15.47 -5.97 -5.59
N GLY A 397 15.47 -6.15 -4.26
CA GLY A 397 16.56 -5.76 -3.39
C GLY A 397 17.86 -6.50 -3.71
N ALA A 398 17.80 -7.80 -4.01
CA ALA A 398 18.96 -8.57 -4.45
C ALA A 398 19.55 -8.06 -5.77
N VAL A 399 18.72 -7.63 -6.72
CA VAL A 399 19.18 -6.94 -7.93
C VAL A 399 19.86 -5.62 -7.59
N GLY A 400 19.30 -4.84 -6.67
CA GLY A 400 19.90 -3.60 -6.18
C GLY A 400 21.28 -3.79 -5.55
N VAL A 401 21.42 -4.79 -4.66
CA VAL A 401 22.72 -5.16 -4.06
C VAL A 401 23.70 -5.63 -5.13
N GLY A 402 23.25 -6.44 -6.09
CA GLY A 402 24.08 -6.88 -7.22
C GLY A 402 24.63 -5.71 -8.04
N LEU A 403 23.79 -4.71 -8.31
CA LEU A 403 24.21 -3.48 -8.99
C LEU A 403 25.22 -2.71 -8.14
N ALA A 404 24.92 -2.48 -6.85
CA ALA A 404 25.78 -1.74 -5.95
C ALA A 404 27.19 -2.33 -5.82
N VAL A 405 27.32 -3.66 -5.86
CA VAL A 405 28.64 -4.34 -5.83
C VAL A 405 29.35 -4.26 -7.19
N SER A 406 28.62 -4.14 -8.29
CA SER A 406 29.18 -4.13 -9.65
C SER A 406 29.59 -2.76 -10.17
N THR A 407 29.13 -1.67 -9.52
CA THR A 407 29.34 -0.29 -9.97
C THR A 407 30.04 0.53 -8.89
N ASP A 408 31.02 1.34 -9.29
CA ASP A 408 31.74 2.23 -8.36
C ASP A 408 30.91 3.43 -7.85
N TRP A 409 29.70 3.64 -8.37
CA TRP A 409 28.81 4.76 -8.00
C TRP A 409 28.43 4.85 -6.52
N PHE A 410 28.56 3.76 -5.77
CA PHE A 410 28.21 3.70 -4.35
C PHE A 410 29.44 3.47 -3.45
N ASN A 411 30.64 3.73 -3.96
CA ASN A 411 31.87 3.48 -3.21
C ASN A 411 32.10 4.59 -2.18
N PRO A 412 32.16 4.29 -0.86
CA PRO A 412 32.26 5.29 0.20
C PRO A 412 33.58 6.09 0.21
N ALA A 413 34.53 5.79 -0.68
CA ALA A 413 35.79 6.51 -0.81
C ALA A 413 35.64 7.86 -1.53
N ASP A 414 34.59 8.02 -2.36
CA ASP A 414 34.28 9.26 -3.07
C ASP A 414 33.14 10.05 -2.39
N ASP A 415 32.52 9.47 -1.35
CA ASP A 415 31.36 10.00 -0.65
C ASP A 415 31.77 10.94 0.50
N VAL A 416 32.11 12.20 0.16
CA VAL A 416 32.24 13.28 1.17
C VAL A 416 30.86 13.70 1.70
N ASP A 417 29.78 13.32 1.02
CA ASP A 417 28.45 13.84 1.24
C ASP A 417 27.39 12.73 1.10
N GLY A 418 27.35 11.81 2.08
CA GLY A 418 26.39 10.70 2.19
C GLY A 418 24.91 11.11 2.31
N LYS A 419 24.45 11.91 1.35
CA LYS A 419 23.21 12.71 1.33
C LYS A 419 22.05 11.94 0.70
N VAL A 420 22.32 10.94 -0.13
CA VAL A 420 21.28 10.23 -0.91
C VAL A 420 20.97 8.83 -0.37
N ALA A 421 21.96 8.11 0.16
CA ALA A 421 21.80 6.70 0.53
C ALA A 421 21.06 6.45 1.86
N CYS A 422 20.95 7.45 2.75
CA CYS A 422 20.38 7.26 4.09
C CYS A 422 18.87 7.56 4.21
N PHE A 423 18.24 8.10 3.17
CA PHE A 423 16.85 8.60 3.25
C PHE A 423 15.84 7.94 2.30
N VAL A 424 16.27 7.03 1.41
CA VAL A 424 15.41 6.29 0.47
C VAL A 424 15.18 4.86 0.94
#